data_AF-A0A9Q9ZKZ9-F1
#
_entry.id   AF-A0A9Q9ZKZ9-F1
#
_cell.length_a   1.000
_cell.length_b   1.000
_cell.length_c   1.000
_cell.angle_alpha   90.00
_cell.angle_beta   90.00
_cell.angle_gamma   90.00
#
_symmetry.space_group_name_H-M   'P 1'
#
loop_
_entity.id
_entity.type
_entity.pdbx_description
1 polymer ?
#
loop_
_entity_poly.entity_id
_entity_poly.type
_entity_poly.pdbx_seq_one_letter_code
_entity_poly.pdbx_strand_id
1 'polypeptide(L)'
;MADKCHLCLLGLIFLSSLLTGLSGVDDAHVFISSGENVRLSCNNALHDCTSTTWIYNRFSHSETVELIRLGIKKKNTESYERLSLGSDCSLNIKNITKEDYGFYICQQYVNDQQQGTDARVYLHVLHVSSSSSSSSQTEFSAGRSVTLFCQLYSYAGVSCDDWIRSTGIDLFWVNQAGVKLTRSDSRYQISAPDHCISSLTTTLLNEDHNREWRCEVTHRDQVKTSATYTVRYSDPAETEVNRTAASVFRVIVIIVEFAVFAAPTVILLQIICDRRAGRKDSQH
;
A
#
# COMPACT_ATOMS: atom_id res chain seq x y z
N MET A 1 -38.01 -54.75 13.59
CA MET A 1 -37.58 -53.83 12.51
C MET A 1 -36.85 -52.58 13.02
N ALA A 2 -37.02 -52.15 14.27
CA ALA A 2 -36.30 -50.99 14.83
C ALA A 2 -34.79 -51.24 15.09
N ASP A 3 -34.42 -52.48 15.42
CA ASP A 3 -33.03 -52.82 15.82
C ASP A 3 -32.03 -52.76 14.64
N LYS A 4 -32.52 -53.01 13.42
CA LYS A 4 -31.69 -52.98 12.19
C LYS A 4 -31.39 -51.54 11.73
N CYS A 5 -32.25 -50.59 12.05
CA CYS A 5 -32.05 -49.16 11.77
C CYS A 5 -30.99 -48.53 12.67
N HIS A 6 -30.93 -48.94 13.95
CA HIS A 6 -29.92 -48.44 14.88
C HIS A 6 -28.50 -48.87 14.50
N LEU A 7 -28.33 -50.11 14.01
CA LEU A 7 -27.03 -50.62 13.57
C LEU A 7 -26.52 -49.89 12.31
N CYS A 8 -27.42 -49.52 11.38
CA CYS A 8 -27.08 -48.71 10.21
C CYS A 8 -26.73 -47.26 10.56
N LEU A 9 -27.44 -46.64 11.51
CA LEU A 9 -27.15 -45.30 12.01
C LEU A 9 -25.80 -45.23 12.72
N LEU A 10 -25.48 -46.23 13.56
CA LEU A 10 -24.17 -46.32 14.21
C LEU A 10 -23.03 -46.56 13.20
N GLY A 11 -23.26 -47.38 12.18
CA GLY A 11 -22.31 -47.58 11.09
C GLY A 11 -22.04 -46.31 10.27
N LEU A 12 -23.08 -45.50 9.99
CA LEU A 12 -22.94 -44.20 9.31
C LEU A 12 -22.22 -43.17 10.16
N ILE A 13 -22.44 -43.15 11.48
CA ILE A 13 -21.71 -42.28 12.41
C ILE A 13 -20.23 -42.67 12.42
N PHE A 14 -19.90 -43.96 12.50
CA PHE A 14 -18.51 -44.43 12.45
C PHE A 14 -17.80 -44.16 11.11
N LEU A 15 -18.50 -44.28 9.98
CA LEU A 15 -17.99 -43.90 8.66
C LEU A 15 -17.84 -42.38 8.51
N SER A 16 -18.71 -41.57 9.12
CA SER A 16 -18.61 -40.10 9.12
C SER A 16 -17.42 -39.60 9.93
N SER A 17 -17.06 -40.29 11.02
CA SER A 17 -15.88 -39.98 11.83
C SER A 17 -14.56 -40.42 11.20
N LEU A 18 -14.58 -41.31 10.20
CA LEU A 18 -13.39 -41.72 9.44
C LEU A 18 -13.08 -40.78 8.26
N LEU A 19 -13.99 -39.86 7.94
CA LEU A 19 -13.88 -38.85 6.89
C LEU A 19 -13.50 -37.46 7.40
N THR A 20 -13.03 -37.33 8.64
CA THR A 20 -12.14 -36.21 9.00
C THR A 20 -10.80 -36.47 8.33
N GLY A 21 -10.78 -36.25 7.01
CA GLY A 21 -9.60 -36.33 6.18
C GLY A 21 -8.49 -35.45 6.75
N LEU A 22 -7.27 -35.98 6.65
CA LEU A 22 -6.00 -35.27 6.64
C LEU A 22 -6.11 -33.82 7.12
N SER A 23 -5.85 -33.57 8.41
CA SER A 23 -5.51 -32.22 8.88
C SER A 23 -4.14 -31.84 8.31
N GLY A 24 -4.05 -31.66 7.00
CA GLY A 24 -3.10 -30.72 6.44
C GLY A 24 -3.47 -29.37 7.04
N VAL A 25 -2.54 -28.77 7.77
CA VAL A 25 -2.68 -27.38 8.25
C VAL A 25 -3.07 -26.55 7.03
N ASP A 26 -4.28 -26.00 7.03
CA ASP A 26 -4.74 -25.10 5.95
C ASP A 26 -3.88 -23.84 6.02
N ASP A 27 -3.20 -23.51 4.93
CA ASP A 27 -2.35 -22.32 4.87
C ASP A 27 -3.23 -21.07 5.04
N ALA A 28 -2.81 -20.12 5.87
CA ALA A 28 -3.63 -18.94 6.15
C ALA A 28 -3.58 -17.94 4.99
N HIS A 29 -4.73 -17.41 4.57
CA HIS A 29 -4.80 -16.33 3.58
C HIS A 29 -5.15 -15.00 4.26
N VAL A 30 -4.24 -14.03 4.18
CA VAL A 30 -4.42 -12.68 4.73
C VAL A 30 -4.52 -11.70 3.58
N PHE A 31 -5.60 -10.93 3.53
CA PHE A 31 -5.81 -9.88 2.54
C PHE A 31 -5.72 -8.53 3.23
N ILE A 32 -4.92 -7.62 2.68
CA ILE A 32 -4.71 -6.29 3.25
C ILE A 32 -4.53 -5.24 2.16
N SER A 33 -4.86 -3.98 2.46
CA SER A 33 -4.64 -2.88 1.53
C SER A 33 -3.28 -2.22 1.75
N SER A 34 -2.68 -1.73 0.65
CA SER A 34 -1.42 -0.97 0.74
C SER A 34 -1.57 0.25 1.65
N GLY A 35 -0.59 0.48 2.51
CA GLY A 35 -0.57 1.54 3.52
C GLY A 35 -0.97 1.07 4.92
N GLU A 36 -1.63 -0.09 5.04
CA GLU A 36 -2.08 -0.62 6.33
C GLU A 36 -0.97 -1.39 7.07
N ASN A 37 -1.22 -1.76 8.34
CA ASN A 37 -0.32 -2.61 9.12
C ASN A 37 -0.90 -4.02 9.22
N VAL A 38 -0.09 -5.05 9.02
CA VAL A 38 -0.52 -6.45 9.12
C VAL A 38 0.14 -7.15 10.30
N ARG A 39 -0.57 -8.16 10.81
CA ARG A 39 -0.06 -9.14 11.76
C ARG A 39 -0.27 -10.55 11.21
N LEU A 40 0.80 -11.28 10.99
CA LEU A 40 0.79 -12.66 10.49
C LEU A 40 0.97 -13.62 11.67
N SER A 41 -0.01 -14.50 11.87
CA SER A 41 -0.05 -15.37 13.05
C SER A 41 0.98 -16.49 12.98
N CYS A 42 1.71 -16.73 14.08
CA CYS A 42 2.56 -17.92 14.26
C CYS A 42 1.88 -18.92 15.22
N ASN A 43 0.95 -19.73 14.70
CA ASN A 43 0.07 -20.57 15.53
C ASN A 43 0.79 -21.74 16.24
N ASN A 44 2.04 -22.00 15.91
CA ASN A 44 2.88 -23.06 16.48
C ASN A 44 3.99 -22.50 17.41
N ALA A 45 3.95 -21.21 17.76
CA ALA A 45 5.01 -20.56 18.52
C ALA A 45 5.24 -21.16 19.92
N LEU A 46 6.51 -21.27 20.31
CA LEU A 46 6.91 -21.58 21.69
C LEU A 46 7.11 -20.27 22.47
N HIS A 47 7.26 -20.39 23.79
CA HIS A 47 7.47 -19.24 24.67
C HIS A 47 8.72 -18.42 24.30
N ASP A 48 8.66 -17.11 24.56
CA ASP A 48 9.75 -16.13 24.43
C ASP A 48 10.33 -15.90 23.03
N CYS A 49 9.76 -16.53 22.00
CA CYS A 49 10.11 -16.37 20.58
C CYS A 49 11.56 -16.70 20.19
N THR A 50 12.38 -17.18 21.13
CA THR A 50 13.79 -17.53 20.91
C THR A 50 13.96 -18.69 19.93
N SER A 51 12.95 -19.54 19.78
CA SER A 51 12.89 -20.61 18.79
C SER A 51 12.31 -20.17 17.44
N THR A 52 11.75 -18.96 17.35
CA THR A 52 10.95 -18.53 16.19
C THR A 52 11.80 -17.97 15.06
N THR A 53 11.64 -18.53 13.87
CA THR A 53 12.23 -18.01 12.64
C THR A 53 11.10 -17.70 11.66
N TRP A 54 11.15 -16.50 11.07
CA TRP A 54 10.25 -16.09 9.98
C TRP A 54 11.04 -15.95 8.70
N ILE A 55 10.61 -16.69 7.67
CA ILE A 55 11.15 -16.59 6.31
C ILE A 55 10.07 -16.11 5.33
N TYR A 56 10.52 -15.50 4.23
CA TYR A 56 9.68 -14.88 3.22
C TYR A 56 10.13 -15.27 1.82
N ASN A 57 9.17 -15.64 0.98
CA ASN A 57 9.34 -15.83 -0.45
C ASN A 57 8.33 -14.95 -1.19
N ARG A 58 8.80 -14.09 -2.08
CA ARG A 58 7.93 -13.24 -2.87
C ARG A 58 7.20 -14.01 -3.97
N PHE A 59 7.90 -14.96 -4.61
CA PHE A 59 7.37 -15.83 -5.66
C PHE A 59 7.98 -17.23 -5.55
N SER A 60 7.50 -18.20 -6.33
CA SER A 60 7.96 -19.60 -6.26
C SER A 60 9.45 -19.80 -6.53
N HIS A 61 10.08 -18.91 -7.29
CA HIS A 61 11.50 -18.99 -7.66
C HIS A 61 12.36 -17.89 -7.03
N SER A 62 11.83 -17.08 -6.11
CA SER A 62 12.62 -16.06 -5.42
C SER A 62 13.50 -16.69 -4.35
N GLU A 63 14.67 -16.11 -4.10
CA GLU A 63 15.48 -16.46 -2.93
C GLU A 63 14.67 -16.29 -1.63
N THR A 64 14.80 -17.26 -0.73
CA THR A 64 14.18 -17.20 0.59
C THR A 64 14.91 -16.20 1.47
N VAL A 65 14.17 -15.21 1.96
CA VAL A 65 14.70 -14.16 2.83
C VAL A 65 14.38 -14.50 4.29
N GLU A 66 15.41 -14.57 5.14
CA GLU A 66 15.22 -14.63 6.59
C GLU A 66 14.88 -13.23 7.14
N LEU A 67 13.66 -13.05 7.66
CA LEU A 67 13.22 -11.79 8.27
C LEU A 67 13.57 -11.74 9.76
N ILE A 68 13.27 -12.82 10.46
CA ILE A 68 13.57 -13.05 11.87
C ILE A 68 14.23 -14.42 11.97
N ARG A 69 15.33 -14.53 12.72
CA ARG A 69 15.99 -15.80 13.00
C ARG A 69 16.13 -15.98 14.50
N LEU A 70 15.54 -17.03 15.05
CA LEU A 70 15.58 -17.35 16.49
C LEU A 70 15.18 -16.15 17.37
N GLY A 71 14.09 -15.49 17.01
CA GLY A 71 13.56 -14.29 17.67
C GLY A 71 14.30 -12.99 17.33
N ILE A 72 15.43 -13.06 16.61
CA ILE A 72 16.29 -11.90 16.30
C ILE A 72 16.01 -11.40 14.88
N LYS A 73 15.63 -10.13 14.80
CA LYS A 73 15.34 -9.43 13.55
C LYS A 73 16.60 -9.21 12.71
N LYS A 74 16.55 -9.53 11.41
CA LYS A 74 17.69 -9.46 10.48
C LYS A 74 17.84 -8.07 9.84
N LYS A 75 18.97 -7.42 10.09
CA LYS A 75 19.27 -6.02 9.70
C LYS A 75 19.41 -5.76 8.20
N ASN A 76 19.63 -6.79 7.39
CA ASN A 76 19.92 -6.69 5.97
C ASN A 76 18.66 -6.77 5.08
N THR A 77 17.48 -6.44 5.61
CA THR A 77 16.22 -6.48 4.87
C THR A 77 15.70 -5.07 4.65
N GLU A 78 15.20 -4.74 3.46
CA GLU A 78 14.59 -3.43 3.16
C GLU A 78 13.40 -3.14 4.08
N SER A 79 12.72 -4.19 4.54
CA SER A 79 11.61 -4.12 5.47
C SER A 79 12.02 -4.00 6.93
N TYR A 80 13.32 -4.03 7.27
CA TYR A 80 13.82 -4.09 8.65
C TYR A 80 13.06 -3.12 9.55
N GLU A 81 13.13 -1.81 9.37
CA GLU A 81 12.48 -0.84 10.28
C GLU A 81 10.96 -1.04 10.48
N ARG A 82 10.27 -1.68 9.52
CA ARG A 82 8.82 -1.92 9.56
C ARG A 82 8.42 -3.21 10.31
N LEU A 83 9.37 -4.12 10.55
CA LEU A 83 9.13 -5.44 11.16
C LEU A 83 9.24 -5.43 12.69
N SER A 84 8.37 -6.19 13.36
CA SER A 84 8.47 -6.50 14.79
C SER A 84 7.78 -7.82 15.12
N LEU A 85 8.16 -8.46 16.23
CA LEU A 85 7.43 -9.60 16.78
C LEU A 85 6.44 -9.15 17.85
N GLY A 86 5.25 -9.76 17.85
CA GLY A 86 4.33 -9.72 18.98
C GLY A 86 4.81 -10.61 20.13
N SER A 87 4.16 -10.51 21.29
CA SER A 87 4.45 -11.35 22.46
C SER A 87 4.18 -12.85 22.24
N ASP A 88 3.38 -13.18 21.23
CA ASP A 88 3.08 -14.54 20.79
C ASP A 88 3.88 -14.94 19.53
N CYS A 89 4.94 -14.19 19.21
CA CYS A 89 5.86 -14.47 18.10
C CYS A 89 5.24 -14.34 16.70
N SER A 90 4.03 -13.78 16.61
CA SER A 90 3.43 -13.35 15.37
C SER A 90 4.20 -12.18 14.75
N LEU A 91 4.33 -12.16 13.43
CA LEU A 91 5.09 -11.13 12.70
C LEU A 91 4.20 -9.92 12.41
N ASN A 92 4.60 -8.74 12.89
CA ASN A 92 3.97 -7.48 12.54
C ASN A 92 4.78 -6.77 11.47
N ILE A 93 4.12 -6.30 10.42
CA ILE A 93 4.71 -5.50 9.34
C ILE A 93 3.93 -4.20 9.22
N LYS A 94 4.62 -3.08 9.43
CA LYS A 94 4.01 -1.75 9.31
C LYS A 94 4.04 -1.25 7.86
N ASN A 95 3.07 -0.41 7.51
CA ASN A 95 2.99 0.31 6.23
C ASN A 95 3.25 -0.63 5.03
N ILE A 96 2.32 -1.57 4.82
CA ILE A 96 2.39 -2.56 3.75
C ILE A 96 2.45 -1.87 2.39
N THR A 97 3.33 -2.34 1.54
CA THR A 97 3.41 -1.94 0.14
C THR A 97 2.93 -3.08 -0.74
N LYS A 98 2.61 -2.78 -2.00
CA LYS A 98 2.33 -3.79 -3.02
C LYS A 98 3.50 -4.74 -3.31
N GLU A 99 4.69 -4.54 -2.71
CA GLU A 99 5.86 -5.40 -2.88
C GLU A 99 6.02 -6.40 -1.72
N ASP A 100 5.21 -6.26 -0.65
CA ASP A 100 5.21 -7.12 0.54
C ASP A 100 4.30 -8.35 0.40
N TYR A 101 3.55 -8.53 -0.70
CA TYR A 101 2.81 -9.78 -0.89
C TYR A 101 3.78 -10.95 -1.03
N GLY A 102 3.34 -12.13 -0.63
CA GLY A 102 4.18 -13.31 -0.74
C GLY A 102 3.76 -14.43 0.18
N PHE A 103 4.65 -15.39 0.30
CA PHE A 103 4.51 -16.54 1.17
C PHE A 103 5.44 -16.41 2.38
N TYR A 104 4.84 -16.29 3.55
CA TYR A 104 5.51 -16.15 4.83
C TYR A 104 5.40 -17.45 5.61
N ILE A 105 6.52 -17.89 6.19
CA ILE A 105 6.58 -19.17 6.91
C ILE A 105 7.19 -18.90 8.29
N CYS A 106 6.44 -19.27 9.32
CA CYS A 106 6.91 -19.31 10.70
C CYS A 106 7.37 -20.73 11.04
N GLN A 107 8.61 -20.85 11.47
CA GLN A 107 9.27 -22.10 11.82
C GLN A 107 9.74 -22.03 13.27
N GLN A 108 9.71 -23.16 13.96
CA GLN A 108 10.20 -23.27 15.34
C GLN A 108 11.40 -24.20 15.37
N TYR A 109 12.47 -23.77 16.05
CA TYR A 109 13.71 -24.53 16.20
C TYR A 109 14.07 -24.69 17.67
N VAL A 110 14.34 -25.94 18.10
CA VAL A 110 14.84 -26.28 19.42
C VAL A 110 16.09 -27.14 19.23
N ASN A 111 17.22 -26.74 19.83
CA ASN A 111 18.51 -27.44 19.65
C ASN A 111 18.87 -27.68 18.17
N ASP A 112 18.70 -26.66 17.33
CA ASP A 112 18.92 -26.69 15.88
C ASP A 112 18.05 -27.69 15.09
N GLN A 113 17.04 -28.29 15.74
CA GLN A 113 16.07 -29.16 15.09
C GLN A 113 14.73 -28.45 14.93
N GLN A 114 14.14 -28.59 13.75
CA GLN A 114 12.81 -28.05 13.47
C GLN A 114 11.77 -28.79 14.30
N GLN A 115 10.92 -28.05 14.99
CA GLN A 115 9.89 -28.56 15.89
C GLN A 115 8.50 -28.34 15.29
N GLY A 116 7.75 -29.43 15.13
CA GLY A 116 6.37 -29.37 14.66
C GLY A 116 6.23 -28.98 13.18
N THR A 117 4.99 -28.70 12.77
CA THR A 117 4.66 -28.23 11.43
C THR A 117 4.82 -26.72 11.34
N ASP A 118 5.25 -26.22 10.19
CA ASP A 118 5.33 -24.78 9.92
C ASP A 118 3.94 -24.11 9.95
N ALA A 119 3.87 -22.87 10.43
CA ALA A 119 2.73 -22.01 10.18
C ALA A 119 3.00 -21.21 8.89
N ARG A 120 2.08 -21.30 7.93
CA ARG A 120 2.24 -20.77 6.58
C ARG A 120 1.16 -19.74 6.30
N VAL A 121 1.56 -18.61 5.74
CA VAL A 121 0.67 -17.48 5.48
C VAL A 121 0.92 -16.94 4.08
N TYR A 122 -0.12 -16.96 3.25
CA TYR A 122 -0.18 -16.20 2.01
C TYR A 122 -0.68 -14.79 2.29
N LEU A 123 0.19 -13.80 2.10
CA LEU A 123 -0.16 -12.38 2.20
C LEU A 123 -0.52 -11.85 0.81
N HIS A 124 -1.74 -11.38 0.68
CA HIS A 124 -2.30 -10.77 -0.52
C HIS A 124 -2.47 -9.27 -0.30
N VAL A 125 -1.97 -8.46 -1.23
CA VAL A 125 -1.99 -6.99 -1.09
C VAL A 125 -2.88 -6.38 -2.17
N LEU A 126 -3.92 -5.68 -1.75
CA LEU A 126 -4.80 -4.89 -2.61
C LEU A 126 -4.22 -3.48 -2.77
N HIS A 127 -4.09 -3.03 -4.00
CA HIS A 127 -3.57 -1.70 -4.31
C HIS A 127 -4.40 -1.04 -5.40
N VAL A 128 -4.76 0.23 -5.18
CA VAL A 128 -5.42 1.06 -6.19
C VAL A 128 -4.44 2.09 -6.75
N SER A 129 -4.30 2.15 -8.07
CA SER A 129 -3.52 3.15 -8.79
C SER A 129 -4.37 3.89 -9.81
N SER A 130 -3.81 4.96 -10.39
CA SER A 130 -4.41 5.73 -11.48
C SER A 130 -3.50 5.66 -12.72
N SER A 131 -4.08 5.81 -13.91
CA SER A 131 -3.37 5.99 -15.17
C SER A 131 -2.56 7.29 -15.24
N SER A 132 -2.88 8.30 -14.41
CA SER A 132 -2.06 9.49 -14.24
C SER A 132 -0.91 9.19 -13.29
N SER A 133 0.30 9.07 -13.85
CA SER A 133 1.50 8.58 -13.18
C SER A 133 2.25 9.61 -12.33
N SER A 134 1.74 10.82 -12.11
CA SER A 134 2.45 11.83 -11.31
C SER A 134 2.01 11.82 -9.84
N SER A 135 2.98 11.70 -8.94
CA SER A 135 2.85 11.96 -7.50
C SER A 135 2.34 13.37 -7.18
N SER A 136 2.42 14.29 -8.14
CA SER A 136 1.72 15.56 -8.12
C SER A 136 0.28 15.37 -8.60
N GLN A 137 -0.70 15.52 -7.70
CA GLN A 137 -2.15 15.50 -7.99
C GLN A 137 -2.61 16.68 -8.87
N THR A 138 -1.68 17.37 -9.52
CA THR A 138 -1.87 18.57 -10.36
C THR A 138 -2.43 18.29 -11.76
N GLU A 139 -2.65 17.02 -12.13
CA GLU A 139 -3.16 16.65 -13.46
C GLU A 139 -4.67 16.34 -13.51
N PHE A 140 -5.35 16.36 -12.37
CA PHE A 140 -6.79 16.10 -12.33
C PHE A 140 -7.58 17.40 -12.49
N SER A 141 -8.39 17.46 -13.53
CA SER A 141 -9.36 18.52 -13.79
C SER A 141 -10.69 17.89 -14.19
N ALA A 142 -11.79 18.60 -13.91
CA ALA A 142 -13.09 18.20 -14.43
C ALA A 142 -13.06 18.12 -15.97
N GLY A 143 -13.81 17.16 -16.52
CA GLY A 143 -13.86 16.85 -17.95
C GLY A 143 -12.74 15.92 -18.44
N ARG A 144 -11.71 15.61 -17.64
CA ARG A 144 -10.67 14.65 -18.01
C ARG A 144 -11.12 13.23 -17.70
N SER A 145 -10.84 12.30 -18.62
CA SER A 145 -11.01 10.87 -18.38
C SER A 145 -9.85 10.32 -17.53
N VAL A 146 -10.17 9.54 -16.51
CA VAL A 146 -9.21 8.81 -15.68
C VAL A 146 -9.56 7.33 -15.70
N THR A 147 -8.53 6.48 -15.69
CA THR A 147 -8.68 5.06 -15.42
C THR A 147 -8.01 4.74 -14.09
N LEU A 148 -8.80 4.20 -13.17
CA LEU A 148 -8.31 3.64 -11.92
C LEU A 148 -8.12 2.13 -12.08
N PHE A 149 -7.05 1.59 -11.48
CA PHE A 149 -6.73 0.18 -11.50
C PHE A 149 -6.76 -0.34 -10.08
N CYS A 150 -7.62 -1.31 -9.81
CA CYS A 150 -7.61 -2.07 -8.58
C CYS A 150 -6.92 -3.40 -8.85
N GLN A 151 -5.79 -3.65 -8.19
CA GLN A 151 -4.98 -4.83 -8.42
C GLN A 151 -4.70 -5.58 -7.13
N LEU A 152 -4.92 -6.90 -7.16
CA LEU A 152 -4.55 -7.81 -6.09
C LEU A 152 -3.21 -8.48 -6.42
N TYR A 153 -2.21 -8.24 -5.58
CA TYR A 153 -0.90 -8.86 -5.65
C TYR A 153 -0.85 -10.08 -4.73
N SER A 154 -0.38 -11.22 -5.23
CA SER A 154 -0.42 -12.50 -4.53
C SER A 154 0.74 -13.41 -4.94
N TYR A 155 1.11 -14.33 -4.05
CA TYR A 155 1.98 -15.45 -4.36
C TYR A 155 1.20 -16.50 -5.15
N ALA A 156 1.29 -16.46 -6.48
CA ALA A 156 0.66 -17.46 -7.34
C ALA A 156 1.75 -18.34 -7.99
N GLY A 157 1.63 -19.66 -7.80
CA GLY A 157 2.38 -20.65 -8.58
C GLY A 157 1.73 -21.00 -9.93
N VAL A 158 0.59 -20.38 -10.22
CA VAL A 158 -0.22 -20.55 -11.43
C VAL A 158 -0.62 -19.18 -11.98
N SER A 159 -1.32 -19.15 -13.12
CA SER A 159 -1.87 -17.91 -13.64
C SER A 159 -2.81 -17.28 -12.60
N CYS A 160 -2.81 -15.94 -12.53
CA CYS A 160 -3.70 -15.18 -11.65
C CYS A 160 -5.17 -15.59 -11.82
N ASP A 161 -5.61 -15.77 -13.07
CA ASP A 161 -6.99 -16.13 -13.41
C ASP A 161 -7.39 -17.48 -12.79
N ASP A 162 -6.55 -18.50 -12.99
CA ASP A 162 -6.80 -19.83 -12.45
C ASP A 162 -6.83 -19.83 -10.91
N TRP A 163 -5.96 -19.05 -10.27
CA TRP A 163 -5.92 -18.92 -8.83
C TRP A 163 -7.19 -18.26 -8.27
N ILE A 164 -7.63 -17.14 -8.86
CA ILE A 164 -8.81 -16.42 -8.37
C ILE A 164 -10.08 -17.24 -8.55
N ARG A 165 -10.24 -17.90 -9.70
CA ARG A 165 -11.42 -18.74 -9.98
C ARG A 165 -11.49 -19.96 -9.04
N SER A 166 -10.37 -20.62 -8.78
CA SER A 166 -10.33 -21.80 -7.91
C SER A 166 -10.49 -21.46 -6.43
N THR A 167 -10.03 -20.28 -6.00
CA THR A 167 -10.06 -19.85 -4.59
C THR A 167 -11.36 -19.13 -4.21
N GLY A 168 -12.18 -18.73 -5.19
CA GLY A 168 -13.41 -17.98 -4.95
C GLY A 168 -13.11 -16.54 -4.50
N ILE A 169 -12.16 -15.91 -5.17
CA ILE A 169 -11.82 -14.50 -4.96
C ILE A 169 -12.60 -13.67 -5.98
N ASP A 170 -13.04 -12.47 -5.60
CA ASP A 170 -13.66 -11.51 -6.53
C ASP A 170 -13.16 -10.10 -6.20
N LEU A 171 -12.92 -9.31 -7.25
CA LEU A 171 -12.48 -7.91 -7.16
C LEU A 171 -13.52 -7.03 -7.84
N PHE A 172 -14.06 -6.08 -7.11
CA PHE A 172 -15.08 -5.19 -7.65
C PHE A 172 -15.03 -3.79 -7.05
N TRP A 173 -15.53 -2.85 -7.83
CA TRP A 173 -15.71 -1.47 -7.41
C TRP A 173 -17.06 -1.30 -6.73
N VAL A 174 -17.13 -0.42 -5.74
CA VAL A 174 -18.38 -0.04 -5.07
C VAL A 174 -18.62 1.45 -5.18
N ASN A 175 -19.88 1.86 -5.17
CA ASN A 175 -20.26 3.26 -5.08
C ASN A 175 -20.14 3.80 -3.64
N GLN A 176 -20.50 5.07 -3.44
CA GLN A 176 -20.44 5.71 -2.11
C GLN A 176 -21.36 5.06 -1.06
N ALA A 177 -22.40 4.35 -1.50
CA ALA A 177 -23.32 3.61 -0.63
C ALA A 177 -22.85 2.16 -0.37
N GLY A 178 -21.67 1.76 -0.86
CA GLY A 178 -21.15 0.40 -0.73
C GLY A 178 -21.82 -0.61 -1.67
N VAL A 179 -22.58 -0.16 -2.67
CA VAL A 179 -23.22 -1.05 -3.63
C VAL A 179 -22.26 -1.36 -4.77
N LYS A 180 -22.11 -2.65 -5.09
CA LYS A 180 -21.29 -3.15 -6.20
C LYS A 180 -21.67 -2.49 -7.52
N LEU A 181 -20.69 -1.87 -8.16
CA LEU A 181 -20.83 -1.28 -9.48
C LEU A 181 -20.82 -2.38 -10.54
N THR A 182 -21.58 -2.13 -11.60
CA THR A 182 -21.82 -3.05 -12.70
C THR A 182 -21.45 -2.40 -14.03
N ARG A 183 -21.32 -3.20 -15.09
CA ARG A 183 -21.09 -2.68 -16.45
C ARG A 183 -22.25 -1.86 -17.01
N SER A 184 -23.43 -1.95 -16.41
CA SER A 184 -24.61 -1.16 -16.78
C SER A 184 -24.61 0.27 -16.21
N ASP A 185 -23.70 0.58 -15.29
CA ASP A 185 -23.59 1.92 -14.73
C ASP A 185 -23.04 2.89 -15.78
N SER A 186 -23.90 3.74 -16.34
CA SER A 186 -23.58 4.61 -17.48
C SER A 186 -22.42 5.59 -17.24
N ARG A 187 -22.11 5.90 -15.98
CA ARG A 187 -20.98 6.76 -15.59
C ARG A 187 -19.64 6.04 -15.63
N TYR A 188 -19.62 4.71 -15.49
CA TYR A 188 -18.41 3.94 -15.25
C TYR A 188 -18.19 2.88 -16.32
N GLN A 189 -17.02 2.88 -16.95
CA GLN A 189 -16.60 1.81 -17.84
C GLN A 189 -15.71 0.86 -17.05
N ILE A 190 -16.30 -0.26 -16.60
CA ILE A 190 -15.60 -1.28 -15.82
C ILE A 190 -15.08 -2.38 -16.75
N SER A 191 -13.81 -2.73 -16.58
CA SER A 191 -13.16 -3.84 -17.28
C SER A 191 -12.34 -4.69 -16.32
N ALA A 192 -12.40 -6.00 -16.49
CA ALA A 192 -11.58 -6.96 -15.73
C ALA A 192 -10.91 -7.89 -16.76
N PRO A 193 -9.79 -7.46 -17.37
CA PRO A 193 -9.13 -8.22 -18.43
C PRO A 193 -8.42 -9.48 -17.87
N ASP A 194 -7.89 -9.38 -16.66
CA ASP A 194 -7.48 -10.51 -15.84
C ASP A 194 -8.22 -10.42 -14.49
N HIS A 195 -8.47 -11.55 -13.84
CA HIS A 195 -9.27 -11.54 -12.63
C HIS A 195 -8.57 -10.87 -11.43
N CYS A 196 -7.26 -10.59 -11.48
CA CYS A 196 -6.53 -9.88 -10.42
C CYS A 196 -6.54 -8.37 -10.60
N ILE A 197 -6.99 -7.87 -11.75
CA ILE A 197 -7.08 -6.46 -12.03
C ILE A 197 -8.48 -6.07 -12.51
N SER A 198 -9.08 -5.13 -11.78
CA SER A 198 -10.33 -4.50 -12.19
C SER A 198 -10.07 -3.03 -12.44
N SER A 199 -10.32 -2.56 -13.65
CA SER A 199 -10.20 -1.16 -14.02
C SER A 199 -11.56 -0.48 -14.08
N LEU A 200 -11.59 0.77 -13.63
CA LEU A 200 -12.75 1.66 -13.69
C LEU A 200 -12.33 2.93 -14.42
N THR A 201 -12.95 3.18 -15.58
CA THR A 201 -12.74 4.42 -16.33
C THR A 201 -13.94 5.34 -16.17
N THR A 202 -13.68 6.61 -15.89
CA THR A 202 -14.73 7.64 -15.74
C THR A 202 -14.20 9.00 -16.19
N THR A 203 -15.10 9.84 -16.70
CA THR A 203 -14.83 11.26 -16.86
C THR A 203 -15.08 11.96 -15.52
N LEU A 204 -14.10 12.72 -15.05
CA LEU A 204 -14.16 13.42 -13.77
C LEU A 204 -15.15 14.59 -13.84
N LEU A 205 -16.05 14.69 -12.86
CA LEU A 205 -16.97 15.83 -12.71
C LEU A 205 -16.46 16.77 -11.62
N ASN A 206 -16.92 18.03 -11.59
CA ASN A 206 -16.55 18.97 -10.52
C ASN A 206 -16.89 18.43 -9.11
N GLU A 207 -18.00 17.70 -8.99
CA GLU A 207 -18.45 17.04 -7.75
C GLU A 207 -17.55 15.89 -7.30
N ASP A 208 -16.66 15.40 -8.17
CA ASP A 208 -15.75 14.30 -7.84
C ASP A 208 -14.46 14.80 -7.12
N HIS A 209 -14.37 16.10 -6.83
CA HIS A 209 -13.31 16.64 -6.00
C HIS A 209 -13.35 16.02 -4.59
N ASN A 210 -12.24 15.44 -4.14
CA ASN A 210 -12.12 14.70 -2.88
C ASN A 210 -13.04 13.47 -2.79
N ARG A 211 -13.59 13.01 -3.91
CA ARG A 211 -14.35 11.76 -3.94
C ARG A 211 -13.42 10.58 -3.72
N GLU A 212 -13.90 9.60 -2.98
CA GLU A 212 -13.20 8.33 -2.76
C GLU A 212 -13.78 7.26 -3.69
N TRP A 213 -12.93 6.64 -4.52
CA TRP A 213 -13.29 5.42 -5.25
C TRP A 213 -12.78 4.24 -4.47
N ARG A 214 -13.66 3.27 -4.21
CA ARG A 214 -13.35 2.10 -3.39
C ARG A 214 -13.46 0.83 -4.22
N CYS A 215 -12.42 0.02 -4.10
CA CYS A 215 -12.39 -1.34 -4.59
C CYS A 215 -12.35 -2.30 -3.41
N GLU A 216 -13.10 -3.39 -3.49
CA GLU A 216 -13.17 -4.43 -2.47
C GLU A 216 -12.72 -5.76 -3.04
N VAL A 217 -12.12 -6.57 -2.16
CA VAL A 217 -11.79 -7.96 -2.47
C VAL A 217 -12.57 -8.89 -1.54
N THR A 218 -13.22 -9.88 -2.12
CA THR A 218 -13.86 -10.96 -1.38
C THR A 218 -13.08 -12.25 -1.49
N HIS A 219 -13.18 -13.09 -0.47
CA HIS A 219 -12.72 -14.47 -0.50
C HIS A 219 -13.83 -15.34 0.08
N ARG A 220 -14.35 -16.28 -0.74
CA ARG A 220 -15.53 -17.11 -0.43
C ARG A 220 -16.74 -16.25 -0.05
N ASP A 221 -17.07 -15.30 -0.91
CA ASP A 221 -18.20 -14.36 -0.80
C ASP A 221 -18.18 -13.43 0.44
N GLN A 222 -17.06 -13.40 1.17
CA GLN A 222 -16.87 -12.49 2.30
C GLN A 222 -15.87 -11.41 1.94
N VAL A 223 -16.25 -10.15 2.14
CA VAL A 223 -15.34 -9.00 2.00
C VAL A 223 -14.20 -9.16 3.00
N LYS A 224 -12.95 -9.10 2.52
CA LYS A 224 -11.76 -9.24 3.35
C LYS A 224 -11.03 -7.92 3.59
N THR A 225 -10.90 -7.10 2.55
CA THR A 225 -10.32 -5.74 2.66
C THR A 225 -10.85 -4.86 1.52
N SER A 226 -10.60 -3.56 1.65
CA SER A 226 -10.95 -2.55 0.65
C SER A 226 -9.84 -1.53 0.51
N ALA A 227 -9.52 -1.16 -0.73
CA ALA A 227 -8.55 -0.13 -1.03
C ALA A 227 -9.24 1.05 -1.71
N THR A 228 -8.75 2.24 -1.40
CA THR A 228 -9.39 3.50 -1.80
C THR A 228 -8.43 4.37 -2.59
N TYR A 229 -8.98 5.14 -3.51
CA TYR A 229 -8.26 6.19 -4.23
C TYR A 229 -9.06 7.47 -4.16
N THR A 230 -8.43 8.57 -3.78
CA THR A 230 -9.06 9.89 -3.72
C THR A 230 -8.49 10.78 -4.81
N VAL A 231 -9.36 11.28 -5.69
CA VAL A 231 -8.97 12.28 -6.67
C VAL A 231 -9.04 13.65 -6.01
N ARG A 232 -7.98 14.43 -6.16
CA ARG A 232 -7.94 15.84 -5.74
C ARG A 232 -7.58 16.70 -6.94
N TYR A 233 -8.28 17.81 -7.09
CA TYR A 233 -7.98 18.84 -8.08
C TYR A 233 -7.08 19.87 -7.44
N SER A 234 -6.21 20.49 -8.23
CA SER A 234 -5.53 21.71 -7.76
C SER A 234 -6.54 22.84 -7.72
N ASP A 235 -6.66 23.50 -6.57
CA ASP A 235 -7.48 24.70 -6.49
C ASP A 235 -6.84 25.81 -7.35
N PRO A 236 -7.58 26.41 -8.30
CA PRO A 236 -7.07 27.55 -9.05
C PRO A 236 -6.64 28.70 -8.11
N ALA A 237 -7.34 28.85 -6.98
CA ALA A 237 -7.08 29.87 -5.97
C ALA A 237 -5.73 29.70 -5.24
N GLU A 238 -5.35 28.47 -4.85
CA GLU A 238 -4.04 28.22 -4.24
C GLU A 238 -2.88 28.50 -5.21
N THR A 239 -3.13 28.27 -6.50
CA THR A 239 -2.13 28.52 -7.56
C THR A 239 -1.90 30.01 -7.78
N GLU A 240 -2.94 30.84 -7.69
CA GLU A 240 -2.81 32.31 -7.76
C GLU A 240 -2.16 32.91 -6.50
N VAL A 241 -2.51 32.43 -5.31
CA VAL A 241 -1.89 32.87 -4.05
C VAL A 241 -0.40 32.53 -4.02
N ASN A 242 -0.01 31.34 -4.47
CA ASN A 242 1.41 30.96 -4.53
C ASN A 242 2.18 31.74 -5.60
N ARG A 243 1.56 32.05 -6.75
CA ARG A 243 2.17 32.91 -7.79
C ARG A 243 2.34 34.35 -7.31
N THR A 244 1.34 34.90 -6.63
CA THR A 244 1.40 36.27 -6.08
C THR A 244 2.41 36.35 -4.94
N ALA A 245 2.42 35.38 -4.02
CA ALA A 245 3.45 35.30 -2.97
C ALA A 245 4.86 35.19 -3.56
N ALA A 246 5.11 34.28 -4.50
CA ALA A 246 6.41 34.14 -5.15
C ALA A 246 6.85 35.41 -5.91
N SER A 247 5.90 36.11 -6.53
CA SER A 247 6.15 37.40 -7.20
C SER A 247 6.53 38.49 -6.18
N VAL A 248 5.78 38.61 -5.08
CA VAL A 248 6.07 39.56 -3.99
C VAL A 248 7.44 39.27 -3.35
N PHE A 249 7.75 38.00 -3.07
CA PHE A 249 9.07 37.61 -2.56
C PHE A 249 10.21 38.01 -3.50
N ARG A 250 10.06 37.80 -4.82
CA ARG A 250 11.06 38.25 -5.80
C ARG A 250 11.26 39.77 -5.79
N VAL A 251 10.17 40.54 -5.71
CA VAL A 251 10.24 42.01 -5.64
C VAL A 251 10.92 42.47 -4.35
N ILE A 252 10.60 41.87 -3.20
CA ILE A 252 11.22 42.19 -1.91
C ILE A 252 12.73 41.93 -1.95
N VAL A 253 13.15 40.76 -2.47
CA VAL A 253 14.58 40.42 -2.59
C VAL A 253 15.33 41.45 -3.44
N ILE A 254 14.75 41.85 -4.58
CA ILE A 254 15.34 42.88 -5.46
C ILE A 254 15.48 44.22 -4.70
N ILE A 255 14.44 44.68 -4.00
CA ILE A 255 14.49 45.94 -3.25
C ILE A 255 15.58 45.90 -2.16
N VAL A 256 15.67 44.79 -1.43
CA VAL A 256 16.68 44.61 -0.38
C VAL A 256 18.09 44.63 -0.99
N GLU A 257 18.30 43.96 -2.11
CA GLU A 257 19.60 43.93 -2.80
C GLU A 257 20.02 45.34 -3.26
N PHE A 258 19.10 46.12 -3.84
CA PHE A 258 19.36 47.52 -4.21
C PHE A 258 19.66 48.41 -3.00
N ALA A 259 18.91 48.27 -1.91
CA ALA A 259 19.11 49.07 -0.69
C ALA A 259 20.43 48.76 0.02
N VAL A 260 20.87 47.49 0.02
CA VAL A 260 22.07 47.05 0.72
C VAL A 260 23.34 47.29 -0.10
N PHE A 261 23.30 47.07 -1.42
CA PHE A 261 24.51 47.10 -2.24
C PHE A 261 24.62 48.34 -3.14
N ALA A 262 23.54 48.74 -3.79
CA ALA A 262 23.60 49.83 -4.77
C ALA A 262 23.53 51.22 -4.11
N ALA A 263 22.65 51.42 -3.13
CA ALA A 263 22.51 52.73 -2.49
C ALA A 263 23.78 53.18 -1.73
N PRO A 264 24.44 52.33 -0.91
CA PRO A 264 25.64 52.75 -0.19
C PRO A 264 26.84 52.97 -1.10
N THR A 265 26.94 52.21 -2.21
CA THR A 265 28.03 52.38 -3.18
C THR A 265 27.87 53.68 -3.97
N VAL A 266 26.66 54.05 -4.36
CA VAL A 266 26.38 55.35 -5.00
C VAL A 266 26.67 56.51 -4.05
N ILE A 267 26.22 56.42 -2.79
CA ILE A 267 26.51 57.45 -1.77
C ILE A 267 28.02 57.58 -1.54
N LEU A 268 28.73 56.46 -1.41
CA LEU A 268 30.18 56.46 -1.23
C LEU A 268 30.91 57.09 -2.43
N LEU A 269 30.46 56.79 -3.65
CA LEU A 269 31.01 57.38 -4.88
C LEU A 269 30.76 58.90 -4.94
N GLN A 270 29.57 59.37 -4.55
CA GLN A 270 29.27 60.80 -4.44
C GLN A 270 30.20 61.49 -3.43
N ILE A 271 30.37 60.93 -2.23
CA ILE A 271 31.28 61.45 -1.20
C ILE A 271 32.73 61.50 -1.71
N ILE A 272 33.18 60.47 -2.45
CA ILE A 272 34.52 60.43 -3.04
C ILE A 272 34.68 61.51 -4.11
N CYS A 273 33.68 61.70 -4.99
CA CYS A 273 33.69 62.73 -6.01
C CYS A 273 33.73 64.14 -5.41
N ASP A 274 32.91 64.42 -4.40
CA ASP A 274 32.88 65.73 -3.73
C ASP A 274 34.19 66.04 -3.00
N ARG A 275 34.77 65.05 -2.31
CA ARG A 275 36.11 65.20 -1.69
C ARG A 275 37.20 65.48 -2.72
N ARG A 276 37.10 64.91 -3.93
CA ARG A 276 38.09 65.09 -5.00
C ARG A 276 37.94 66.47 -5.67
N ALA A 277 36.72 67.00 -5.74
CA ALA A 277 36.45 68.36 -6.19
C ALA A 277 36.99 69.40 -5.20
N GLY A 278 36.68 69.27 -3.90
CA GLY A 278 37.17 70.21 -2.88
C GLY A 278 38.70 70.22 -2.70
N ARG A 279 39.40 69.11 -2.99
CA ARG A 279 40.87 69.06 -2.96
C ARG A 279 41.54 69.81 -4.11
N LYS A 280 40.85 70.04 -5.25
CA LYS A 280 41.38 70.83 -6.36
C LYS A 280 41.30 72.34 -6.09
N ASP A 281 40.32 72.79 -5.31
CA ASP A 281 40.12 74.21 -5.02
C ASP A 281 41.02 74.75 -3.89
N SER A 282 41.66 73.90 -3.09
CA SER A 282 42.60 74.31 -2.03
C SER A 282 44.08 74.35 -2.47
N GLN A 283 44.36 74.24 -3.77
CA GLN A 283 45.73 74.23 -4.32
C GLN A 283 46.11 75.51 -5.06
N HIS A 284 45.39 76.62 -4.83
CA HIS A 284 45.75 77.94 -5.34
C HIS A 284 46.07 78.94 -4.24
#